data_AF-A0A929A9A8-F1
#
_entry.id   AF-A0A929A9A8-F1
#
_cell.length_a   1.000
_cell.length_b   1.000
_cell.length_c   1.000
_cell.angle_alpha   90.00
_cell.angle_beta   90.00
_cell.angle_gamma   90.00
#
_symmetry.space_group_name_H-M   'P 1'
#
loop_
_entity.id
_entity.type
_entity.pdbx_description
1 polymer ?
#
loop_
_entity_poly.entity_id
_entity_poly.type
_entity_poly.pdbx_seq_one_letter_code
_entity_poly.pdbx_strand_id
1 'polypeptide(L)'
;MHTPKDSSVVFVYPSPAARTSISDEAITDIAAVDRAYHSAVKAYNVGLWDACLTSCRKTLEGIVKTQGNSTGKTLFQQLRDFFSSQDLAEPLVHLTDTIREGGNLGAHFDMDREPDQDLARMMLDLIDFFLEYIYLLPKQSQALEARLKSLDAEDEIAG
;
A
#
# COMPACT_ATOMS: atom_id res chain seq x y z
N MET A 1 15.93 8.33 -41.26
CA MET A 1 14.75 8.88 -40.55
C MET A 1 13.83 7.70 -40.27
N HIS A 2 13.80 7.20 -39.04
CA HIS A 2 12.96 6.07 -38.62
C HIS A 2 12.02 6.62 -37.54
N THR A 3 10.74 6.75 -37.84
CA THR A 3 9.70 7.10 -36.87
C THR A 3 9.39 5.85 -36.03
N PRO A 4 9.26 5.95 -34.69
CA PRO A 4 8.90 4.81 -33.87
C PRO A 4 7.46 4.38 -34.17
N LYS A 5 7.27 3.07 -34.20
CA LYS A 5 6.02 2.37 -34.49
C LYS A 5 5.07 2.53 -33.30
N ASP A 6 3.87 3.01 -33.60
CA ASP A 6 2.73 3.19 -32.71
C ASP A 6 2.51 1.94 -31.83
N SER A 7 2.52 2.10 -30.50
CA SER A 7 2.36 0.97 -29.57
C SER A 7 0.88 0.57 -29.53
N SER A 8 0.52 -0.50 -30.22
CA SER A 8 -0.82 -1.06 -30.14
C SER A 8 -1.09 -1.63 -28.74
N VAL A 9 -2.01 -1.01 -27.99
CA VAL A 9 -2.51 -1.50 -26.69
C VAL A 9 -3.59 -2.56 -26.95
N VAL A 10 -3.41 -3.76 -26.38
CA VAL A 10 -4.39 -4.85 -26.47
C VAL A 10 -5.39 -4.72 -25.33
N PHE A 11 -6.67 -4.54 -25.68
CA PHE A 11 -7.77 -4.56 -24.73
C PHE A 11 -8.38 -5.97 -24.69
N VAL A 12 -8.51 -6.55 -23.50
CA VAL A 12 -9.12 -7.88 -23.26
C VAL A 12 -10.41 -7.70 -22.47
N TYR A 13 -11.50 -8.34 -22.91
CA TYR A 13 -12.79 -8.32 -22.23
C TYR A 13 -13.33 -9.75 -21.98
N PRO A 14 -13.91 -10.05 -20.80
CA PRO A 14 -14.03 -9.17 -19.64
C PRO A 14 -12.65 -8.85 -19.04
N SER A 15 -12.55 -7.72 -18.36
CA SER A 15 -11.32 -7.34 -17.65
C SER A 15 -10.87 -8.54 -16.80
N PRO A 16 -9.59 -8.94 -16.85
CA PRO A 16 -9.09 -9.99 -15.99
C PRO A 16 -9.51 -9.68 -14.56
N ALA A 17 -10.09 -10.65 -13.85
CA ALA A 17 -10.47 -10.50 -12.44
C ALA A 17 -9.24 -10.41 -11.50
N ALA A 18 -8.05 -10.19 -12.06
CA ALA A 18 -6.81 -10.05 -11.35
C ALA A 18 -6.77 -8.70 -10.63
N ARG A 19 -6.32 -8.72 -9.38
CA ARG A 19 -6.04 -7.51 -8.62
C ARG A 19 -4.86 -6.78 -9.27
N THR A 20 -5.03 -5.48 -9.50
CA THR A 20 -3.95 -4.60 -9.96
C THR A 20 -3.26 -3.95 -8.76
N SER A 21 -2.00 -3.53 -8.97
CA SER A 21 -1.29 -2.66 -8.04
C SER A 21 -2.02 -1.31 -7.91
N ILE A 22 -1.89 -0.63 -6.77
CA ILE A 22 -2.38 0.75 -6.59
C ILE A 22 -1.64 1.79 -7.42
N SER A 23 -0.45 1.44 -7.92
CA SER A 23 0.39 2.29 -8.77
C SER A 23 1.13 1.43 -9.79
N ASP A 24 1.22 1.92 -11.02
CA ASP A 24 2.05 1.33 -12.08
C ASP A 24 3.55 1.62 -11.86
N GLU A 25 3.83 2.68 -11.11
CA GLU A 25 5.18 3.10 -10.70
C GLU A 25 5.51 2.62 -9.29
N ALA A 26 6.80 2.65 -8.94
CA ALA A 26 7.26 2.30 -7.61
C ALA A 26 6.58 3.18 -6.54
N ILE A 27 5.91 2.52 -5.59
CA ILE A 27 5.09 3.20 -4.59
C ILE A 27 5.99 3.97 -3.62
N THR A 28 7.11 3.36 -3.26
CA THR A 28 8.08 3.88 -2.31
C THR A 28 9.50 3.69 -2.84
N ASP A 29 10.41 4.59 -2.47
CA ASP A 29 11.83 4.50 -2.81
C ASP A 29 12.52 3.34 -2.05
N ILE A 30 11.82 2.76 -1.07
CA ILE A 30 12.28 1.59 -0.33
C ILE A 30 11.99 0.33 -1.14
N ALA A 31 12.94 -0.05 -1.99
CA ALA A 31 12.81 -1.18 -2.91
C ALA A 31 12.42 -2.51 -2.21
N ALA A 32 12.74 -2.68 -0.93
CA ALA A 32 12.33 -3.88 -0.18
C ALA A 32 10.82 -3.93 0.10
N VAL A 33 10.20 -2.79 0.44
CA VAL A 33 8.76 -2.65 0.68
C VAL A 33 8.01 -2.83 -0.64
N ASP A 34 8.46 -2.15 -1.68
CA ASP A 34 7.87 -2.21 -3.02
C ASP A 34 7.87 -3.65 -3.59
N ARG A 35 9.00 -4.36 -3.50
CA ARG A 35 9.09 -5.77 -3.91
C ARG A 35 8.17 -6.68 -3.09
N ALA A 36 8.06 -6.47 -1.78
CA ALA A 36 7.21 -7.27 -0.92
C ALA A 36 5.73 -7.08 -1.28
N TYR A 37 5.33 -5.84 -1.54
CA TYR A 37 3.98 -5.50 -1.97
C TYR A 37 3.63 -6.16 -3.31
N HIS A 38 4.45 -5.98 -4.34
CA HIS A 38 4.20 -6.61 -5.64
C HIS A 38 4.22 -8.14 -5.58
N SER A 39 4.99 -8.72 -4.67
CA SER A 39 4.97 -10.17 -4.43
C SER A 39 3.64 -10.62 -3.84
N ALA A 40 3.05 -9.81 -2.94
CA ALA A 40 1.73 -10.08 -2.37
C ALA A 40 0.63 -10.05 -3.45
N VAL A 41 0.60 -9.02 -4.28
CA VAL A 41 -0.37 -8.89 -5.39
C VAL A 41 -0.25 -10.07 -6.37
N LYS A 42 0.98 -10.44 -6.74
CA LYS A 42 1.22 -11.60 -7.62
C LYS A 42 0.73 -12.90 -6.98
N ALA A 43 1.05 -13.14 -5.72
CA ALA A 43 0.64 -14.33 -4.98
C ALA A 43 -0.89 -14.45 -4.89
N TYR A 44 -1.59 -13.33 -4.62
CA TYR A 44 -3.04 -13.29 -4.63
C TYR A 44 -3.63 -13.65 -5.99
N ASN A 45 -3.10 -13.08 -7.06
CA ASN A 45 -3.59 -13.32 -8.42
C ASN A 45 -3.43 -14.77 -8.90
N VAL A 46 -2.50 -15.54 -8.30
CA VAL A 46 -2.29 -16.96 -8.61
C VAL A 46 -2.88 -17.91 -7.55
N GLY A 47 -3.58 -17.41 -6.54
CA GLY A 47 -4.25 -18.25 -5.54
C GLY A 47 -3.37 -18.74 -4.39
N LEU A 48 -2.19 -18.16 -4.19
CA LEU A 48 -1.25 -18.57 -3.14
C LEU A 48 -1.45 -17.72 -1.87
N TRP A 49 -2.44 -18.08 -1.06
CA TRP A 49 -2.89 -17.29 0.09
C TRP A 49 -1.83 -17.14 1.18
N ASP A 50 -1.12 -18.22 1.56
CA ASP A 50 -0.02 -18.16 2.53
C ASP A 50 1.11 -17.23 2.10
N ALA A 51 1.51 -17.34 0.83
CA ALA A 51 2.56 -16.52 0.25
C ALA A 51 2.13 -15.05 0.16
N CYS A 52 0.84 -14.81 -0.14
CA CYS A 52 0.23 -13.50 -0.11
C CYS A 52 0.34 -12.90 1.30
N LEU A 53 -0.17 -13.59 2.33
CA LEU A 53 -0.14 -13.10 3.71
C LEU A 53 1.27 -12.86 4.24
N THR A 54 2.20 -13.76 3.92
CA THR A 54 3.61 -13.60 4.29
C THR A 54 4.21 -12.33 3.65
N SER A 55 3.89 -12.09 2.38
CA SER A 55 4.36 -10.89 1.66
C SER A 55 3.69 -9.62 2.18
N CYS A 56 2.41 -9.70 2.54
CA CYS A 56 1.67 -8.63 3.21
C CYS A 56 2.35 -8.23 4.53
N ARG A 57 2.65 -9.22 5.39
CA ARG A 57 3.37 -9.00 6.66
C ARG A 57 4.73 -8.34 6.45
N LYS A 58 5.52 -8.82 5.48
CA LYS A 58 6.82 -8.22 5.14
C LYS A 58 6.70 -6.77 4.69
N THR A 59 5.64 -6.44 3.94
CA THR A 59 5.36 -5.07 3.51
C THR A 59 5.11 -4.16 4.71
N LEU A 60 4.20 -4.57 5.61
CA LEU A 60 3.91 -3.82 6.85
C LEU A 60 5.15 -3.65 7.73
N GLU A 61 5.94 -4.71 7.93
CA GLU A 61 7.21 -4.60 8.67
C GLU A 61 8.18 -3.61 8.05
N GLY A 62 8.28 -3.61 6.72
CA GLY A 62 9.14 -2.67 6.01
C GLY A 62 8.66 -1.23 6.18
N ILE A 63 7.37 -0.97 6.04
CA ILE A 63 6.75 0.35 6.28
C ILE A 63 7.15 0.86 7.67
N VAL A 64 6.93 0.05 8.71
CA VAL A 64 7.19 0.50 10.09
C VAL A 64 8.69 0.69 10.36
N LYS A 65 9.55 -0.22 9.89
CA LYS A 65 11.02 -0.09 10.05
C LYS A 65 11.57 1.19 9.43
N THR A 66 10.97 1.65 8.33
CA THR A 66 11.47 2.84 7.62
C THR A 66 11.20 4.14 8.35
N GLN A 67 10.27 4.13 9.32
CA GLN A 67 9.83 5.31 10.05
C GLN A 67 10.51 5.46 11.42
N GLY A 68 11.47 4.59 11.74
CA GLY A 68 12.51 4.82 12.75
C GLY A 68 12.12 4.73 14.24
N ASN A 69 10.84 4.76 14.61
CA ASN A 69 10.40 4.96 16.00
C ASN A 69 9.53 3.84 16.61
N SER A 70 9.53 2.63 16.05
CA SER A 70 8.72 1.54 16.62
C SER A 70 9.47 0.84 17.76
N THR A 71 8.97 0.97 18.99
CA THR A 71 9.54 0.29 20.19
C THR A 71 8.83 -1.02 20.53
N GLY A 72 7.67 -1.28 19.91
CA GLY A 72 6.93 -2.54 20.01
C GLY A 72 7.73 -3.80 19.68
N LYS A 73 7.46 -4.87 20.43
CA LYS A 73 8.07 -6.21 20.23
C LYS A 73 7.38 -7.01 19.13
N THR A 74 6.14 -6.68 18.80
CA THR A 74 5.35 -7.34 17.74
C THR A 74 5.01 -6.35 16.63
N LEU A 75 4.84 -6.82 15.39
CA LEU A 75 4.43 -5.98 14.26
C LEU A 75 3.19 -5.13 14.59
N PHE A 76 2.24 -5.69 15.32
CA PHE A 76 1.07 -4.96 15.79
C PHE A 76 1.44 -3.77 16.68
N GLN A 77 2.26 -3.99 17.72
CA GLN A 77 2.71 -2.91 18.60
C GLN A 77 3.49 -1.86 17.81
N GLN A 78 4.32 -2.29 16.86
CA GLN A 78 5.08 -1.41 16.00
C GLN A 78 4.18 -0.54 15.11
N LEU A 79 3.16 -1.14 14.49
CA LEU A 79 2.16 -0.41 13.70
C LEU A 79 1.40 0.57 14.59
N ARG A 80 0.91 0.15 15.76
CA ARG A 80 0.18 1.02 16.68
C ARG A 80 1.03 2.20 17.15
N ASP A 81 2.26 1.95 17.59
CA ASP A 81 3.21 3.00 18.00
C ASP A 81 3.46 3.97 16.85
N PHE A 82 3.58 3.46 15.61
CA PHE A 82 3.72 4.28 14.42
C PHE A 82 2.47 5.15 14.15
N PHE A 83 1.26 4.57 14.15
CA PHE A 83 0.02 5.31 13.91
C PHE A 83 -0.30 6.33 15.00
N SER A 84 -0.06 5.98 16.27
CA SER A 84 -0.30 6.89 17.38
C SER A 84 0.72 8.03 17.50
N SER A 85 1.93 7.88 16.97
CA SER A 85 2.99 8.91 17.11
C SER A 85 2.98 9.97 16.01
N GLN A 86 2.34 9.70 14.88
CA GLN A 86 2.41 10.52 13.66
C GLN A 86 1.19 11.46 13.47
N ASP A 87 0.37 11.65 14.52
CA ASP A 87 -0.94 12.34 14.42
C ASP A 87 -1.76 11.81 13.22
N LEU A 88 -1.66 10.49 12.97
CA LEU A 88 -2.29 9.84 11.84
C LEU A 88 -3.80 9.79 12.08
N ALA A 89 -4.56 9.96 11.00
CA ALA A 89 -6.01 10.03 11.07
C ALA A 89 -6.56 8.86 11.91
N GLU A 90 -7.42 9.17 12.88
CA GLU A 90 -8.09 8.24 13.80
C GLU A 90 -8.55 6.90 13.13
N PRO A 91 -9.03 6.89 11.87
CA PRO A 91 -9.36 5.64 11.17
C PRO A 91 -8.20 4.63 11.05
N LEU A 92 -6.95 5.09 10.89
CA LEU A 92 -5.77 4.22 10.79
C LEU A 92 -5.47 3.51 12.10
N VAL A 93 -5.58 4.25 13.22
CA VAL A 93 -5.43 3.70 14.58
C VAL A 93 -6.53 2.68 14.85
N HIS A 94 -7.79 3.03 14.56
CA HIS A 94 -8.92 2.12 14.72
C HIS A 94 -8.79 0.85 13.87
N LEU A 95 -8.30 0.97 12.63
CA LEU A 95 -8.05 -0.18 11.75
C LEU A 95 -6.99 -1.11 12.34
N THR A 96 -5.92 -0.55 12.92
CA THR A 96 -4.94 -1.37 13.63
C THR A 96 -5.52 -2.04 14.87
N ASP A 97 -6.29 -1.34 15.70
CA ASP A 97 -6.90 -1.92 16.89
C ASP A 97 -7.93 -3.00 16.54
N THR A 98 -8.65 -2.86 15.43
CA THR A 98 -9.59 -3.87 14.89
C THR A 98 -8.88 -5.19 14.55
N ILE A 99 -7.63 -5.14 14.10
CA ILE A 99 -6.81 -6.34 13.86
C ILE A 99 -6.46 -7.06 15.18
N ARG A 100 -6.35 -6.31 16.31
CA ARG A 100 -6.01 -6.85 17.64
C ARG A 100 -7.19 -7.41 18.40
N GLU A 101 -8.36 -6.78 18.32
CA GLU A 101 -9.51 -7.13 19.17
C GLU A 101 -10.13 -8.49 18.88
N GLY A 102 -9.58 -9.31 17.99
CA GLY A 102 -10.07 -10.67 17.81
C GLY A 102 -11.52 -10.72 17.32
N GLY A 103 -11.95 -9.69 16.58
CA GLY A 103 -13.06 -9.85 15.65
C GLY A 103 -12.68 -10.87 14.56
N ASN A 104 -13.58 -11.12 13.60
CA ASN A 104 -13.37 -12.10 12.52
C ASN A 104 -11.93 -12.13 11.98
N LEU A 105 -11.33 -10.98 11.67
CA LEU A 105 -9.97 -10.89 11.12
C LEU A 105 -8.87 -11.44 12.04
N GLY A 106 -8.93 -11.17 13.34
CA GLY A 106 -7.94 -11.64 14.33
C GLY A 106 -7.94 -13.16 14.47
N ALA A 107 -9.13 -13.78 14.46
CA ALA A 107 -9.30 -15.23 14.45
C ALA A 107 -8.95 -15.88 13.09
N HIS A 108 -8.90 -15.08 12.02
CA HIS A 108 -8.41 -15.50 10.71
C HIS A 108 -6.87 -15.48 10.60
N PHE A 109 -6.14 -14.81 11.51
CA PHE A 109 -4.68 -14.90 11.63
C PHE A 109 -4.21 -16.03 12.54
N ASP A 110 -5.12 -16.90 12.97
CA ASP A 110 -4.76 -18.12 13.68
C ASP A 110 -3.87 -18.98 12.77
N MET A 111 -2.67 -19.32 13.24
CA MET A 111 -1.72 -20.12 12.45
C MET A 111 -2.23 -21.53 12.18
N ASP A 112 -3.20 -21.99 12.97
CA ASP A 112 -3.83 -23.30 12.81
C ASP A 112 -4.97 -23.28 11.76
N ARG A 113 -5.34 -22.10 11.24
CA ARG A 113 -6.35 -21.94 10.20
C ARG A 113 -5.70 -21.69 8.85
N GLU A 114 -6.05 -22.51 7.87
CA GLU A 114 -5.58 -22.33 6.49
C GLU A 114 -6.11 -20.99 5.92
N PRO A 115 -5.23 -20.12 5.42
CA PRO A 115 -5.63 -18.85 4.83
C PRO A 115 -6.53 -19.03 3.62
N ASP A 116 -7.57 -18.21 3.54
CA ASP A 116 -8.50 -18.18 2.42
C ASP A 116 -8.33 -16.89 1.59
N GLN A 117 -9.04 -16.86 0.45
CA GLN A 117 -9.02 -15.73 -0.47
C GLN A 117 -9.53 -14.43 0.17
N ASP A 118 -10.54 -14.53 1.04
CA ASP A 118 -11.16 -13.37 1.67
C ASP A 118 -10.17 -12.70 2.64
N LEU A 119 -9.48 -13.49 3.45
CA LEU A 119 -8.42 -13.01 4.32
C LEU A 119 -7.27 -12.37 3.53
N ALA A 120 -6.81 -13.03 2.46
CA ALA A 120 -5.76 -12.49 1.61
C ALA A 120 -6.17 -11.16 0.96
N ARG A 121 -7.44 -11.05 0.53
CA ARG A 121 -8.01 -9.81 -0.02
C ARG A 121 -8.03 -8.70 1.02
N MET A 122 -8.57 -8.95 2.20
CA MET A 122 -8.65 -7.97 3.28
C MET A 122 -7.26 -7.46 3.69
N MET A 123 -6.25 -8.33 3.69
CA MET A 123 -4.87 -7.94 3.99
C MET A 123 -4.21 -7.09 2.92
N LEU A 124 -4.55 -7.32 1.64
CA LEU A 124 -4.08 -6.44 0.57
C LEU A 124 -4.80 -5.09 0.60
N ASP A 125 -6.12 -5.07 0.87
CA ASP A 125 -6.89 -3.83 1.01
C ASP A 125 -6.30 -2.95 2.13
N LEU A 126 -5.92 -3.59 3.25
CA LEU A 126 -5.23 -2.93 4.35
C LEU A 126 -3.89 -2.30 3.94
N ILE A 127 -3.07 -3.03 3.19
CA ILE A 127 -1.75 -2.55 2.77
C ILE A 127 -1.87 -1.44 1.73
N ASP A 128 -2.79 -1.58 0.79
CA ASP A 128 -3.09 -0.55 -0.19
C ASP A 128 -3.41 0.77 0.51
N PHE A 129 -4.28 0.73 1.52
CA PHE A 129 -4.62 1.89 2.33
C PHE A 129 -3.41 2.54 3.00
N PHE A 130 -2.53 1.75 3.62
CA PHE A 130 -1.33 2.28 4.27
C PHE A 130 -0.31 2.84 3.27
N LEU A 131 -0.08 2.14 2.16
CA LEU A 131 0.86 2.58 1.13
C LEU A 131 0.38 3.87 0.46
N GLU A 132 -0.93 3.95 0.18
CA GLU A 132 -1.56 5.15 -0.36
C GLU A 132 -1.39 6.32 0.59
N TYR A 133 -1.76 6.14 1.86
CA TYR A 133 -1.67 7.21 2.84
C TYR A 133 -0.24 7.68 3.11
N ILE A 134 0.71 6.74 3.27
CA ILE A 134 2.07 7.06 3.73
C ILE A 134 2.95 7.57 2.59
N TYR A 135 2.75 7.08 1.36
CA TYR A 135 3.65 7.39 0.25
C TYR A 135 2.97 8.10 -0.93
N LEU A 136 1.79 7.66 -1.36
CA LEU A 136 1.16 8.23 -2.57
C LEU A 136 0.50 9.57 -2.30
N LEU A 137 -0.33 9.69 -1.27
CA LEU A 137 -1.02 10.95 -0.95
C LEU A 137 -0.05 12.11 -0.69
N PRO A 138 1.07 11.94 0.05
CA PRO A 138 2.06 13.01 0.21
C PRO A 138 2.70 13.43 -1.11
N LYS A 139 3.06 12.47 -1.98
CA LYS A 139 3.62 12.74 -3.32
C LYS A 139 2.63 13.53 -4.17
N GLN A 140 1.36 13.11 -4.18
CA GLN A 140 0.30 13.78 -4.93
C GLN A 140 0.03 15.19 -4.41
N SER A 141 0.00 15.36 -3.08
CA SER A 141 -0.19 16.67 -2.44
C SER A 141 0.94 17.64 -2.79
N GLN A 142 2.20 17.21 -2.71
CA GLN A 142 3.36 18.02 -3.10
C GLN A 142 3.35 18.38 -4.59
N ALA A 143 3.00 17.42 -5.45
CA ALA A 143 2.89 17.67 -6.89
C ALA A 143 1.77 18.68 -7.20
N LEU A 144 0.64 18.60 -6.49
CA LEU A 144 -0.46 19.55 -6.62
C LEU A 144 -0.05 20.95 -6.13
N GLU A 145 0.60 21.04 -4.96
CA GLU A 145 1.10 22.31 -4.42
C GLU A 145 2.10 22.98 -5.39
N ALA A 146 3.02 22.21 -5.97
CA ALA A 146 3.97 22.73 -6.96
C ALA A 146 3.28 23.29 -8.21
N ARG A 147 2.23 22.62 -8.69
CA ARG A 147 1.42 23.07 -9.83
C ARG A 147 0.63 24.34 -9.52
N LEU A 148 0.12 24.48 -8.30
CA LEU A 148 -0.57 25.70 -7.89
C LEU A 148 0.39 26.88 -7.84
N LYS A 149 1.58 26.72 -7.24
CA LYS A 149 2.59 27.77 -7.18
C LYS A 149 3.11 28.20 -8.55
N SER A 150 3.21 27.28 -9.51
CA SER A 150 3.62 27.65 -10.88
C SER A 150 2.58 28.49 -11.60
N LEU A 151 1.29 28.33 -11.29
CA LEU A 151 0.23 29.19 -11.85
C LEU A 151 0.32 30.62 -11.30
N ASP A 152 0.48 30.75 -9.97
CA ASP A 152 0.61 32.07 -9.34
C ASP A 152 1.85 32.85 -9.85
N ALA A 153 2.95 32.14 -10.14
CA ALA A 153 4.17 32.73 -10.67
C ALA A 153 4.06 33.18 -12.13
N GLU A 154 3.22 32.54 -12.95
CA GLU A 154 2.97 32.98 -14.33
C GLU A 154 2.11 34.25 -14.38
N ASP A 155 1.19 34.42 -13.43
CA ASP A 155 0.34 35.61 -13.32
C ASP A 155 1.12 36.86 -12.83
N GLU A 156 2.15 36.71 -12.00
CA GLU A 156 3.03 37.82 -11.57
C GLU A 156 4.00 38.31 -12.66
N ILE A 157 4.35 37.47 -13.64
CA ILE A 157 5.25 37.85 -14.75
C ILE A 157 4.45 38.52 -15.90
N ALA A 158 3.14 38.30 -15.95
CA ALA A 158 2.24 38.85 -16.96
C ALA A 158 1.55 40.18 -16.55
N GLY A 159 1.70 40.63 -15.30
CA GLY A 159 1.17 41.89 -14.76
C GLY A 159 2.19 43.02 -14.69
#